data_AF-A0A839WFM6-F1
#
_entry.id   AF-A0A839WFM6-F1
#
_cell.length_a   1.000
_cell.length_b   1.000
_cell.length_c   1.000
_cell.angle_alpha   90.00
_cell.angle_beta   90.00
_cell.angle_gamma   90.00
#
_symmetry.space_group_name_H-M   'P 1'
#
loop_
_entity.id
_entity.type
_entity.pdbx_description
1 polymer ?
#
loop_
_entity_poly.entity_id
_entity_poly.type
_entity_poly.pdbx_seq_one_letter_code
_entity_poly.pdbx_strand_id
1 'polypeptide(L)'
;MKFNALLLLSLLPICGFTHAADIPVLGDGKAEIHQICGKSIDVQIRRLNDDSLVIGLINNKTNKRDLFKSQEPVSAEMKYAKFVPVHFDNLSKNFVEEEKPEIEIVWGSAINDKKEADYTLALGPEIYDCGLLQKWPHEEANILYGETK
;
A
#
# COMPACT_ATOMS: atom_id res chain seq x y z
N MET A 1 46.84 40.00 30.42
CA MET A 1 46.04 38.75 30.35
C MET A 1 44.57 39.10 30.44
N LYS A 2 43.80 38.91 29.36
CA LYS A 2 42.33 38.77 29.40
C LYS A 2 41.93 37.71 28.37
N PHE A 3 41.06 36.82 28.82
CA PHE A 3 40.77 35.51 28.23
C PHE A 3 39.89 35.58 26.98
N ASN A 4 40.10 34.56 26.14
CA ASN A 4 39.35 34.10 24.98
C ASN A 4 37.82 34.10 25.15
N ALA A 5 37.12 34.24 24.03
CA ALA A 5 36.02 33.34 23.69
C ALA A 5 35.93 33.20 22.16
N LEU A 6 36.49 32.10 21.64
CA LEU A 6 36.22 31.61 20.28
C LEU A 6 34.74 31.21 20.20
N LEU A 7 34.01 31.78 19.25
CA LEU A 7 32.69 31.29 18.82
C LEU A 7 32.89 30.11 17.87
N LEU A 8 32.78 28.88 18.39
CA LEU A 8 32.61 27.67 17.58
C LEU A 8 31.12 27.55 17.22
N LEU A 9 30.80 27.82 15.96
CA LEU A 9 29.50 27.52 15.35
C LEU A 9 29.42 25.99 15.16
N SER A 10 28.76 25.29 16.07
CA SER A 10 28.48 23.86 15.92
C SER A 10 27.38 23.65 14.87
N LEU A 11 27.76 23.16 13.69
CA LEU A 11 26.86 22.52 12.72
C LEU A 11 26.26 21.27 13.38
N LEU A 12 25.04 21.39 13.91
CA LEU A 12 24.24 20.23 14.31
C LEU A 12 23.83 19.49 13.02
N PRO A 13 24.18 18.20 12.86
CA PRO A 13 23.61 17.41 11.80
C PRO A 13 22.11 17.27 12.09
N ILE A 14 21.28 17.77 11.19
CA ILE A 14 19.85 17.49 11.20
C ILE A 14 19.75 16.00 10.88
N CYS A 15 19.65 15.16 11.92
CA CYS A 15 19.22 13.78 11.75
C CYS A 15 17.85 13.84 11.07
N GLY A 16 17.82 13.52 9.78
CA GLY A 16 16.58 13.26 9.08
C GLY A 16 15.95 12.04 9.76
N PHE A 17 14.85 12.25 10.47
CA PHE A 17 14.04 11.15 10.97
C PHE A 17 13.44 10.43 9.77
N THR A 18 14.06 9.34 9.35
CA THR A 18 13.46 8.36 8.43
C THR A 18 12.38 7.63 9.21
N HIS A 19 11.14 8.15 9.18
CA HIS A 19 10.00 7.43 9.73
C HIS A 19 9.76 6.20 8.85
N ALA A 20 10.16 5.01 9.32
CA ALA A 20 9.70 3.77 8.73
C ALA A 20 8.16 3.76 8.79
N ALA A 21 7.52 3.80 7.61
CA ALA A 21 6.07 3.84 7.52
C ALA A 21 5.50 2.54 8.12
N ASP A 22 4.62 2.66 9.13
CA ASP A 22 3.95 1.50 9.72
C ASP A 22 3.17 0.74 8.62
N ILE A 23 3.34 -0.58 8.59
CA ILE A 23 2.64 -1.45 7.62
C ILE A 23 1.15 -1.33 7.88
N PRO A 24 0.36 -0.95 6.86
CA PRO A 24 -0.97 -0.52 7.17
C PRO A 24 -1.96 -1.70 7.21
N VAL A 25 -3.02 -1.53 7.99
CA VAL A 25 -4.01 -2.57 8.24
C VAL A 25 -5.14 -2.52 7.20
N LEU A 26 -5.45 -3.66 6.61
CA LEU A 26 -6.52 -3.88 5.63
C LEU A 26 -7.57 -4.83 6.25
N GLY A 27 -8.40 -4.29 7.14
CA GLY A 27 -9.39 -5.07 7.90
C GLY A 27 -8.81 -5.66 9.18
N ASP A 28 -8.70 -6.99 9.26
CA ASP A 28 -8.17 -7.71 10.43
C ASP A 28 -6.68 -7.98 10.41
N GLY A 29 -5.97 -7.59 9.34
CA GLY A 29 -4.53 -7.75 9.33
C GLY A 29 -3.81 -6.84 8.35
N LYS A 30 -2.48 -6.91 8.45
CA LYS A 30 -1.55 -6.02 7.75
C LYS A 30 -1.55 -6.32 6.23
N ALA A 31 -1.28 -5.28 5.46
CA ALA A 31 -0.93 -5.41 4.05
C ALA A 31 0.36 -6.24 3.90
N GLU A 32 0.43 -7.01 2.84
CA GLU A 32 1.54 -7.94 2.55
C GLU A 32 2.44 -7.37 1.46
N ILE A 33 1.82 -6.70 0.49
CA ILE A 33 2.47 -6.13 -0.69
C ILE A 33 1.93 -4.70 -0.87
N HIS A 34 2.72 -3.85 -1.50
CA HIS A 34 2.23 -2.61 -2.07
C HIS A 34 2.87 -2.31 -3.42
N GLN A 35 2.29 -1.37 -4.14
CA GLN A 35 2.74 -0.98 -5.47
C GLN A 35 2.32 0.46 -5.74
N ILE A 36 3.24 1.26 -6.30
CA ILE A 36 2.90 2.60 -6.76
C ILE A 36 2.38 2.52 -8.20
N CYS A 37 1.17 3.04 -8.40
CA CYS A 37 0.53 3.24 -9.70
C CYS A 37 0.48 4.73 -10.06
N GLY A 38 0.71 5.04 -11.33
CA GLY A 38 0.85 6.41 -11.80
C GLY A 38 1.98 7.14 -11.08
N LYS A 39 1.72 8.36 -10.59
CA LYS A 39 2.73 9.17 -9.90
C LYS A 39 2.85 8.87 -8.40
N SER A 40 1.75 8.49 -7.75
CA SER A 40 1.69 8.46 -6.28
C SER A 40 0.55 7.63 -5.71
N ILE A 41 -0.16 6.84 -6.52
CA ILE A 41 -1.27 6.02 -6.03
C ILE A 41 -0.66 4.75 -5.43
N ASP A 42 -0.57 4.69 -4.10
CA ASP A 42 -0.07 3.51 -3.40
C ASP A 42 -1.20 2.50 -3.20
N VAL A 43 -1.14 1.40 -3.95
CA VAL A 43 -2.05 0.26 -3.83
C VAL A 43 -1.48 -0.68 -2.79
N GLN A 44 -2.11 -0.75 -1.61
CA GLN A 44 -1.71 -1.74 -0.59
C GLN A 44 -2.57 -2.98 -0.73
N ILE A 45 -1.96 -4.16 -0.65
CA ILE A 45 -2.58 -5.43 -1.05
C ILE A 45 -2.39 -6.46 0.06
N ARG A 46 -3.45 -7.20 0.35
CA ARG A 46 -3.47 -8.37 1.23
C ARG A 46 -4.27 -9.48 0.56
N ARG A 47 -3.75 -10.71 0.57
CA ARG A 47 -4.51 -11.89 0.16
C ARG A 47 -5.28 -12.44 1.36
N LEU A 48 -6.53 -12.81 1.15
CA LEU A 48 -7.36 -13.48 2.15
C LEU A 48 -7.26 -15.01 1.99
N ASN A 49 -7.79 -15.73 2.98
CA ASN A 49 -7.76 -17.20 3.00
C ASN A 49 -8.57 -17.86 1.87
N ASP A 50 -9.53 -17.13 1.29
CA ASP A 50 -10.35 -17.56 0.15
C ASP A 50 -9.72 -17.18 -1.20
N ASP A 51 -8.43 -16.81 -1.23
CA ASP A 51 -7.68 -16.31 -2.37
C ASP A 51 -8.20 -15.01 -2.99
N SER A 52 -9.23 -14.39 -2.41
CA SER A 52 -9.61 -13.02 -2.76
C SER A 52 -8.55 -12.03 -2.29
N LEU A 53 -8.50 -10.87 -2.94
CA LEU A 53 -7.60 -9.79 -2.57
C LEU A 53 -8.40 -8.67 -1.93
N VAL A 54 -7.81 -8.06 -0.90
CA VAL A 54 -8.24 -6.75 -0.40
C VAL A 54 -7.17 -5.76 -0.78
N ILE A 55 -7.59 -4.68 -1.43
CA ILE A 55 -6.75 -3.52 -1.70
C ILE A 55 -7.18 -2.32 -0.85
N GLY A 56 -6.20 -1.55 -0.40
CA GLY A 56 -6.40 -0.26 0.24
C GLY A 56 -5.88 0.85 -0.66
N LEU A 57 -6.69 1.89 -0.85
CA LEU A 57 -6.30 3.12 -1.54
C LEU A 57 -6.51 4.31 -0.60
N ILE A 58 -5.56 5.24 -0.57
CA ILE A 58 -5.73 6.48 0.19
C ILE A 58 -6.57 7.46 -0.62
N ASN A 59 -7.71 7.84 -0.06
CA ASN A 59 -8.59 8.85 -0.63
C ASN A 59 -8.04 10.24 -0.32
N ASN A 60 -7.54 10.94 -1.33
CA ASN A 60 -6.94 12.26 -1.16
C ASN A 60 -7.91 13.33 -0.62
N LYS A 61 -9.24 13.13 -0.74
CA LYS A 61 -10.23 14.08 -0.20
C LYS A 61 -10.40 13.88 1.31
N THR A 62 -10.49 12.64 1.76
CA THR A 62 -10.79 12.31 3.16
C THR A 62 -9.54 12.01 3.99
N ASN A 63 -8.40 11.77 3.33
CA ASN A 63 -7.18 11.18 3.89
C ASN A 63 -7.43 9.85 4.62
N LYS A 64 -8.55 9.19 4.32
CA LYS A 64 -8.87 7.86 4.83
C LYS A 64 -8.49 6.83 3.79
N ARG A 65 -8.35 5.61 4.28
CA ARG A 65 -8.14 4.45 3.45
C ARG A 65 -9.48 3.84 3.10
N ASP A 66 -9.78 3.82 1.82
CA ASP A 66 -10.91 3.10 1.27
C ASP A 66 -10.45 1.67 0.97
N LEU A 67 -11.26 0.69 1.37
CA LEU A 67 -10.95 -0.73 1.18
C LEU A 67 -11.83 -1.29 0.07
N PHE A 68 -11.23 -2.15 -0.74
CA PHE A 68 -11.94 -2.83 -1.83
C PHE A 68 -11.56 -4.31 -1.86
N LYS A 69 -12.56 -5.18 -2.00
CA LYS A 69 -12.36 -6.64 -2.09
C LYS A 69 -12.56 -7.09 -3.54
N SER A 70 -11.74 -8.02 -4.02
CA SER A 70 -11.95 -8.64 -5.32
C SER A 70 -13.27 -9.43 -5.32
N GLN A 71 -14.04 -9.29 -6.40
CA GLN A 71 -15.32 -9.99 -6.54
C GLN A 71 -15.15 -11.51 -6.65
N GLU A 72 -13.99 -11.95 -7.14
CA GLU A 72 -13.64 -13.35 -7.33
C GLU A 72 -12.25 -13.63 -6.72
N PRO A 73 -11.93 -14.89 -6.38
CA PRO A 73 -10.58 -15.31 -6.01
C PRO A 73 -9.57 -14.98 -7.12
N VAL A 74 -8.38 -14.53 -6.73
CA VAL A 74 -7.33 -14.10 -7.66
C VAL A 74 -6.20 -15.14 -7.72
N SER A 75 -5.82 -15.51 -8.94
CA SER A 75 -4.73 -16.46 -9.17
C SER A 75 -3.39 -15.97 -8.57
N ALA A 76 -2.44 -16.89 -8.42
CA ALA A 76 -1.08 -16.53 -7.99
C ALA A 76 -0.38 -15.56 -8.96
N GLU A 77 -0.78 -15.57 -10.24
CA GLU A 77 -0.30 -14.65 -11.27
C GLU A 77 -0.90 -13.23 -11.14
N MET A 78 -1.84 -13.01 -10.21
CA MET A 78 -2.49 -11.72 -9.98
C MET A 78 -3.06 -11.09 -11.25
N LYS A 79 -3.76 -11.90 -12.07
CA LYS A 79 -4.47 -11.40 -13.26
C LYS A 79 -5.54 -10.39 -12.85
N TYR A 80 -5.92 -9.53 -13.80
CA TYR A 80 -6.95 -8.52 -13.58
C TYR A 80 -8.19 -9.05 -12.85
N ALA A 81 -8.50 -8.40 -11.74
CA ALA A 81 -9.68 -8.64 -10.95
C ALA A 81 -10.46 -7.34 -10.79
N LYS A 82 -11.79 -7.47 -10.71
CA LYS A 82 -12.68 -6.37 -10.36
C LYS A 82 -12.84 -6.30 -8.86
N PHE A 83 -12.91 -5.08 -8.34
CA PHE A 83 -12.98 -4.80 -6.91
C PHE A 83 -14.25 -4.04 -6.56
N VAL A 84 -14.84 -4.38 -5.42
CA VAL A 84 -16.02 -3.71 -4.84
C VAL A 84 -15.65 -3.06 -3.51
N PRO A 85 -16.26 -1.90 -3.18
CA PRO A 85 -15.99 -1.21 -1.92
C PRO A 85 -16.50 -2.05 -0.76
N VAL A 86 -15.71 -2.11 0.31
CA VAL A 86 -16.05 -2.87 1.51
C VAL A 86 -15.63 -2.08 2.74
N HIS A 87 -16.31 -2.30 3.85
CA HIS A 87 -15.75 -2.02 5.17
C HIS A 87 -15.53 -3.31 5.94
N PHE A 88 -14.62 -3.26 6.90
CA PHE A 88 -14.40 -4.38 7.80
C PHE A 88 -15.27 -4.23 9.06
N ASP A 89 -16.21 -5.14 9.27
CA ASP A 89 -16.98 -5.22 10.50
C ASP A 89 -16.16 -5.94 11.58
N ASN A 90 -15.75 -5.18 12.60
CA ASN A 90 -14.93 -5.70 13.68
C ASN A 90 -15.68 -6.68 14.61
N LEU A 91 -17.02 -6.67 14.62
CA LEU A 91 -17.83 -7.60 15.41
C LEU A 91 -17.93 -8.95 14.72
N SER A 92 -18.33 -8.98 13.45
CA SER A 92 -18.46 -10.22 12.69
C SER A 92 -17.13 -10.75 12.14
N LYS A 93 -16.08 -9.93 12.15
CA LYS A 93 -14.77 -10.18 11.52
C LYS A 93 -14.87 -10.45 10.01
N ASN A 94 -15.80 -9.78 9.34
CA ASN A 94 -16.01 -9.94 7.89
C ASN A 94 -15.89 -8.61 7.16
N PHE A 95 -15.58 -8.70 5.86
CA PHE A 95 -15.77 -7.60 4.93
C PHE A 95 -17.23 -7.55 4.50
N VAL A 96 -17.84 -6.39 4.66
CA VAL A 96 -19.23 -6.11 4.26
C VAL A 96 -19.18 -5.17 3.07
N GLU A 97 -19.80 -5.58 1.98
CA GLU A 97 -19.92 -4.74 0.78
C GLU A 97 -20.67 -3.46 1.10
N GLU A 98 -20.10 -2.34 0.64
CA GLU A 98 -20.75 -1.04 0.68
C GLU A 98 -21.61 -0.84 -0.57
N GLU A 99 -22.45 0.20 -0.56
CA GLU A 99 -23.26 0.55 -1.73
C GLU A 99 -22.38 0.77 -2.97
N LYS A 100 -23.02 0.55 -4.13
CA LYS A 100 -22.40 0.44 -5.45
C LYS A 100 -21.34 1.53 -5.67
N PRO A 101 -20.11 1.17 -6.09
CA PRO A 101 -19.03 2.13 -6.17
C PRO A 101 -19.32 3.23 -7.20
N GLU A 102 -18.94 4.47 -6.86
CA GLU A 102 -19.00 5.59 -7.81
C GLU A 102 -18.11 5.36 -9.04
N ILE A 103 -17.03 4.59 -8.87
CA ILE A 103 -16.05 4.26 -9.91
C ILE A 103 -15.76 2.76 -9.93
N GLU A 104 -15.72 2.16 -11.11
CA GLU A 104 -15.27 0.77 -11.25
C GLU A 104 -13.78 0.67 -10.96
N ILE A 105 -13.36 -0.27 -10.12
CA ILE A 105 -11.95 -0.48 -9.79
C ILE A 105 -11.51 -1.84 -10.32
N VAL A 106 -10.48 -1.82 -11.16
CA VAL A 106 -9.86 -3.03 -11.70
C VAL A 106 -8.36 -2.94 -11.46
N TRP A 107 -7.77 -4.00 -10.93
CA TRP A 107 -6.33 -4.08 -10.71
C TRP A 107 -5.83 -5.48 -11.01
N GLY A 108 -4.60 -5.56 -11.51
CA GLY A 108 -3.89 -6.81 -11.72
C GLY A 108 -2.86 -6.67 -12.83
N SER A 109 -2.45 -7.81 -13.38
CA SER A 109 -1.43 -7.88 -14.41
C SER A 109 -1.90 -8.51 -15.73
N ALA A 110 -1.20 -8.17 -16.79
CA ALA A 110 -1.13 -8.93 -18.03
C ALA A 110 0.32 -9.29 -18.35
N ILE A 111 0.52 -10.39 -19.07
CA ILE A 111 1.84 -10.79 -19.55
C ILE A 111 2.11 -10.07 -20.87
N ASN A 112 3.22 -9.33 -20.93
CA ASN A 112 3.65 -8.61 -22.12
C ASN A 112 4.46 -9.50 -23.09
N ASP A 113 4.85 -8.95 -24.22
CA ASP A 113 5.61 -9.67 -25.26
C ASP A 113 6.97 -10.22 -24.77
N LYS A 114 7.51 -9.66 -23.69
CA LYS A 114 8.76 -10.10 -23.04
C LYS A 114 8.54 -11.18 -21.98
N LYS A 115 7.30 -11.65 -21.81
CA LYS A 115 6.88 -12.59 -20.76
C LYS A 115 7.03 -12.02 -19.35
N GLU A 116 6.96 -10.70 -19.21
CA GLU A 116 6.98 -9.99 -17.94
C GLU A 116 5.55 -9.57 -17.58
N ALA A 117 5.26 -9.47 -16.27
CA ALA A 117 3.96 -9.03 -15.80
C ALA A 117 3.91 -7.49 -15.74
N ASP A 118 3.07 -6.90 -16.59
CA ASP A 118 2.75 -5.47 -16.55
C ASP A 118 1.48 -5.27 -15.73
N TYR A 119 1.59 -4.49 -14.66
CA TYR A 119 0.49 -4.22 -13.75
C TYR A 119 -0.16 -2.88 -14.09
N THR A 120 -1.49 -2.85 -14.07
CA THR A 120 -2.23 -1.59 -14.18
C THR A 120 -3.35 -1.52 -13.15
N LEU A 121 -3.70 -0.29 -12.78
CA LEU A 121 -4.86 0.06 -11.98
C LEU A 121 -5.80 0.90 -12.84
N ALA A 122 -7.04 0.46 -13.01
CA ALA A 122 -8.11 1.26 -13.58
C ALA A 122 -9.00 1.81 -12.46
N LEU A 123 -9.23 3.13 -12.47
CA LEU A 123 -10.16 3.84 -11.61
C LEU A 123 -11.21 4.53 -12.49
N GLY A 124 -12.30 3.82 -12.77
CA GLY A 124 -13.27 4.20 -13.79
C GLY A 124 -12.63 4.20 -15.19
N PRO A 125 -12.70 5.30 -15.96
CA PRO A 125 -12.12 5.37 -17.30
C PRO A 125 -10.60 5.58 -17.31
N GLU A 126 -10.01 5.96 -16.17
CA GLU A 126 -8.58 6.29 -16.09
C GLU A 126 -7.76 5.03 -15.79
N ILE A 127 -6.68 4.82 -16.54
CA ILE A 127 -5.76 3.69 -16.39
C ILE A 127 -4.39 4.21 -15.97
N TYR A 128 -3.82 3.58 -14.96
CA TYR A 128 -2.52 3.90 -14.40
C TYR A 128 -1.59 2.71 -14.51
N ASP A 129 -0.45 2.90 -15.17
CA ASP A 129 0.64 1.93 -15.13
C ASP A 129 1.20 1.84 -13.71
N CYS A 130 1.48 0.62 -13.28
CA CYS A 130 2.01 0.35 -11.95
C CYS A 130 3.46 -0.14 -12.02
N GLY A 131 4.23 0.19 -10.99
CA GLY A 131 5.62 -0.25 -10.83
C GLY A 131 5.74 -1.74 -10.48
N LEU A 132 6.84 -2.13 -9.86
CA LEU A 132 7.00 -3.50 -9.35
C LEU A 132 6.23 -3.71 -8.05
N LEU A 133 5.74 -4.93 -7.82
CA LEU A 133 5.20 -5.33 -6.52
C LEU A 133 6.32 -5.36 -5.48
N GLN A 134 6.10 -4.67 -4.37
CA GLN A 134 7.04 -4.58 -3.25
C GLN A 134 6.42 -5.23 -2.03
N LYS A 135 7.10 -6.22 -1.42
CA LYS A 135 6.66 -6.77 -0.14
C LYS A 135 6.89 -5.73 0.95
N TRP A 136 5.94 -5.60 1.86
CA TRP A 136 6.20 -4.85 3.09
C TRP A 136 7.33 -5.54 3.87
N PRO A 137 8.26 -4.77 4.46
CA PRO A 137 9.37 -5.33 5.20
C PRO A 137 8.87 -6.15 6.39
N HIS A 138 9.51 -7.29 6.66
CA HIS A 138 9.19 -8.10 7.83
C HIS A 138 9.50 -7.32 9.11
N GLU A 139 8.52 -7.26 10.00
CA GLU A 139 8.63 -6.51 11.26
C GLU A 139 9.80 -7.04 12.11
N GLU A 140 10.03 -8.36 12.12
CA GLU A 140 11.16 -8.98 12.81
C GLU A 140 12.50 -8.61 12.16
N ALA A 141 12.58 -8.57 10.83
CA ALA A 141 13.81 -8.17 10.14
C ALA A 141 14.13 -6.69 10.41
N ASN A 142 13.11 -5.83 10.48
CA ASN A 142 13.28 -4.43 10.86
C ASN A 142 13.71 -4.30 12.33
N ILE A 143 13.12 -5.09 13.24
CA ILE A 143 13.51 -5.11 14.66
C ILE A 143 14.95 -5.60 14.84
N LEU A 144 15.36 -6.63 14.10
CA LEU A 144 16.66 -7.28 14.26
C LEU A 144 17.79 -6.58 13.49
N TYR A 145 17.49 -6.02 12.32
CA TYR A 145 18.51 -5.58 11.35
C TYR A 145 18.16 -4.26 10.63
N GLY A 146 17.02 -3.63 10.96
CA GLY A 146 16.56 -2.38 10.35
C GLY A 146 16.70 -1.15 11.26
N GLU A 147 16.03 -0.06 10.90
CA GLU A 147 16.04 1.19 11.65
C GLU A 147 15.12 1.09 12.87
N THR A 148 15.69 1.16 14.08
CA THR A 148 14.94 1.25 15.34
C THR A 148 14.06 2.51 15.36
N LYS A 149 12.82 2.35 15.86
CA LYS A 149 11.83 3.42 16.07
C LYS A 149 12.35 4.56 16.93
#